data_AF-C5MG32-F1
#
_entry.id   AF-C5MG32-F1
#
_cell.length_a   1.000
_cell.length_b   1.000
_cell.length_c   1.000
_cell.angle_alpha   90.00
_cell.angle_beta   90.00
_cell.angle_gamma   90.00
#
_symmetry.space_group_name_H-M   'P 1'
#
loop_
_entity.id
_entity.type
_entity.pdbx_description
1 polymer ?
#
loop_
_entity_poly.entity_id
_entity_poly.type
_entity_poly.pdbx_seq_one_letter_code
_entity_poly.pdbx_strand_id
1 'polypeptide(L)'
;MKHPYQILTSDKEGKHLFAVVKNYLQVFNISNGEKIGEWKDTTETNYQNVQIEKRTGRQIITQQIFNHIKYLKLSKDEKHIIASTDSDKSILIFRINYESTNCLELIKRQPIPKRPYSLDEDNEGNVVVGDKFGDVYVAFY
;
A
#
# COMPACT_ATOMS: atom_id res chain seq x y z
N MET A 1 9.74 -3.50 -21.88
CA MET A 1 9.30 -4.58 -20.96
C MET A 1 8.19 -4.07 -20.06
N LYS A 2 7.17 -4.88 -19.77
CA LYS A 2 6.16 -4.55 -18.74
C LYS A 2 6.81 -4.62 -17.36
N HIS A 3 6.38 -3.79 -16.42
CA HIS A 3 6.92 -3.83 -15.06
C HIS A 3 6.46 -5.10 -14.36
N PRO A 4 7.33 -5.78 -13.57
CA PRO A 4 6.92 -6.95 -12.81
C PRO A 4 5.93 -6.58 -11.70
N TYR A 5 5.05 -7.53 -11.37
CA TYR A 5 4.23 -7.48 -10.16
C TYR A 5 5.12 -7.68 -8.94
N GLN A 6 4.96 -6.83 -7.93
CA GLN A 6 5.78 -6.83 -6.71
C GLN A 6 5.14 -7.62 -5.58
N ILE A 7 3.81 -7.62 -5.50
CA ILE A 7 3.04 -8.25 -4.42
C ILE A 7 1.81 -8.89 -5.04
N LEU A 8 1.48 -10.10 -4.59
CA LEU A 8 0.26 -10.81 -4.93
C LEU A 8 -0.39 -11.33 -3.64
N THR A 9 -1.71 -11.25 -3.55
CA THR A 9 -2.52 -11.98 -2.56
C THR A 9 -3.82 -12.41 -3.23
N SER A 10 -4.48 -13.43 -2.70
CA SER A 10 -5.83 -13.82 -3.12
C SER A 10 -6.78 -13.74 -1.94
N ASP A 11 -8.08 -13.72 -2.24
CA ASP A 11 -9.09 -14.03 -1.24
C ASP A 11 -9.03 -15.52 -0.83
N LYS A 12 -9.70 -15.87 0.27
CA LYS A 12 -9.77 -17.23 0.81
C LYS A 12 -10.41 -18.22 -0.16
N GLU A 13 -11.35 -17.75 -0.98
CA GLU A 13 -12.04 -18.57 -1.96
C GLU A 13 -11.22 -18.79 -3.25
N GLY A 14 -10.13 -18.05 -3.45
CA GLY A 14 -9.31 -18.09 -4.66
C GLY A 14 -10.05 -17.59 -5.91
N LYS A 15 -11.05 -16.70 -5.74
CA LYS A 15 -11.81 -16.11 -6.84
C LYS A 15 -11.16 -14.85 -7.37
N HIS A 16 -10.53 -14.06 -6.50
CA HIS A 16 -9.92 -12.79 -6.86
C HIS A 16 -8.44 -12.75 -6.50
N LEU A 17 -7.65 -12.24 -7.45
CA LEU A 17 -6.22 -11.97 -7.29
C LEU A 17 -6.00 -10.47 -7.17
N PHE A 18 -5.33 -10.04 -6.11
CA PHE A 18 -4.93 -8.67 -5.87
C PHE A 18 -3.44 -8.54 -6.15
N ALA A 19 -3.07 -7.60 -7.01
CA ALA A 19 -1.71 -7.45 -7.50
C ALA A 19 -1.24 -6.00 -7.39
N VAL A 20 0.02 -5.84 -6.98
CA VAL A 20 0.69 -4.54 -6.94
C VAL A 20 1.73 -4.45 -8.04
N VAL A 21 1.71 -3.35 -8.80
CA VAL A 21 2.72 -3.01 -9.81
C VAL A 21 3.03 -1.52 -9.77
N LYS A 22 4.25 -1.15 -9.38
CA LYS A 22 4.66 0.22 -9.05
C LYS A 22 3.72 0.85 -8.01
N ASN A 23 3.02 1.91 -8.40
CA ASN A 23 2.01 2.64 -7.64
C ASN A 23 0.57 2.16 -7.94
N TYR A 24 0.41 1.04 -8.63
CA TYR A 24 -0.91 0.50 -8.96
C TYR A 24 -1.28 -0.66 -8.05
N LEU A 25 -2.53 -0.66 -7.61
CA LEU A 25 -3.23 -1.82 -7.06
C LEU A 25 -4.25 -2.27 -8.10
N GLN A 26 -4.21 -3.54 -8.48
CA GLN A 26 -5.08 -4.13 -9.49
C GLN A 26 -5.78 -5.37 -8.91
N VAL A 27 -7.02 -5.61 -9.32
CA VAL A 27 -7.80 -6.78 -8.94
C VAL A 27 -8.23 -7.53 -10.18
N PHE A 28 -8.02 -8.83 -10.18
CA PHE A 28 -8.36 -9.71 -11.29
C PHE A 28 -9.29 -10.81 -10.82
N ASN A 29 -10.27 -11.16 -11.65
CA ASN A 29 -11.00 -12.41 -11.50
C ASN A 29 -10.10 -13.56 -11.99
N ILE A 30 -9.85 -14.54 -11.13
CA ILE A 30 -8.91 -15.63 -11.40
C ILE A 30 -9.44 -16.57 -12.49
N SER A 31 -10.76 -16.76 -12.57
CA SER A 31 -11.38 -17.72 -13.48
C SER A 31 -11.26 -17.32 -14.95
N ASN A 32 -11.35 -16.01 -15.25
CA ASN A 32 -11.35 -15.50 -16.63
C ASN A 32 -10.18 -14.54 -16.93
N GLY A 33 -9.39 -14.16 -15.92
CA GLY A 33 -8.26 -13.23 -16.04
C GLY A 33 -8.65 -11.76 -16.23
N GLU A 34 -9.93 -11.43 -16.09
CA GLU A 34 -10.45 -10.08 -16.29
C GLU A 34 -10.01 -9.15 -15.15
N LYS A 35 -9.57 -7.93 -15.50
CA LYS A 35 -9.26 -6.89 -14.51
C LYS A 35 -10.56 -6.19 -14.09
N ILE A 36 -10.99 -6.44 -12.87
CA ILE A 36 -12.24 -5.92 -12.28
C ILE A 36 -12.02 -4.74 -11.33
N GLY A 37 -10.76 -4.36 -11.09
CA GLY A 37 -10.42 -3.21 -10.27
C GLY A 37 -9.04 -2.66 -10.58
N GLU A 38 -8.90 -1.35 -10.50
CA GLU A 38 -7.62 -0.66 -10.60
C GLU A 38 -7.63 0.64 -9.80
N TRP A 39 -6.57 0.83 -9.03
CA TRP A 39 -6.28 2.09 -8.37
C TRP A 39 -4.82 2.46 -8.62
N LYS A 40 -4.57 3.76 -8.82
CA LYS A 40 -3.23 4.31 -9.03
C LYS A 40 -2.97 5.38 -7.99
N ASP A 41 -1.85 5.27 -7.26
CA ASP A 41 -1.39 6.35 -6.41
C ASP A 41 -0.88 7.51 -7.28
N THR A 42 -1.62 8.61 -7.29
CA THR A 42 -1.27 9.84 -8.01
C THR A 42 -0.52 10.85 -7.15
N THR A 43 -0.28 10.55 -5.87
CA THR A 43 0.42 11.46 -4.97
C THR A 43 1.86 11.68 -5.42
N GLU A 44 2.21 12.94 -5.65
CA GLU A 44 3.56 13.33 -6.04
C GLU A 44 4.54 13.18 -4.87
N THR A 45 5.72 12.66 -5.16
CA THR A 45 6.81 12.60 -4.17
C THR A 45 7.74 13.78 -4.25
N ASN A 46 7.86 14.48 -3.12
CA ASN A 46 8.84 15.53 -2.91
C ASN A 46 10.12 15.00 -2.22
N TYR A 47 10.49 13.73 -2.44
CA TYR A 47 11.71 13.20 -1.84
C TYR A 47 12.93 13.77 -2.54
N GLN A 48 13.64 14.64 -1.83
CA GLN A 48 14.97 15.05 -2.25
C GLN A 48 15.93 13.88 -2.07
N ASN A 49 16.64 13.52 -3.14
CA ASN A 49 17.70 12.50 -3.13
C ASN A 49 18.98 13.01 -2.45
N VAL A 50 18.94 14.22 -1.91
CA VAL A 50 20.04 14.89 -1.25
C VAL A 50 19.58 15.23 0.15
N GLN A 51 20.32 14.77 1.15
CA GLN A 51 20.10 15.09 2.55
C GLN A 51 21.39 15.65 3.15
N ILE A 52 21.26 16.53 4.14
CA ILE A 52 22.40 17.09 4.86
C ILE A 52 22.50 16.36 6.21
N GLU A 53 23.65 15.73 6.48
CA GLU A 53 23.91 15.13 7.78
C GLU A 53 23.94 16.22 8.85
N LYS A 54 23.02 16.15 9.82
CA LYS A 54 22.90 17.18 10.87
C LYS A 54 24.18 17.38 11.69
N ARG A 55 25.03 16.34 11.83
CA ARG A 55 26.23 16.37 12.67
C ARG A 55 27.43 17.01 11.97
N THR A 56 27.63 16.74 10.69
CA THR A 56 28.85 17.11 9.94
C THR A 56 28.59 18.16 8.87
N GLY A 57 27.33 18.42 8.53
CA GLY A 57 26.95 19.25 7.39
C GLY A 57 27.23 18.60 6.03
N ARG A 58 27.69 17.34 5.99
CA ARG A 58 27.99 16.65 4.74
C ARG A 58 26.73 16.34 3.95
N GLN A 59 26.82 16.53 2.64
CA GLN A 59 25.78 16.13 1.71
C GLN A 59 25.82 14.61 1.51
N ILE A 60 24.71 13.95 1.80
CA ILE A 60 24.50 12.52 1.59
C ILE A 60 23.54 12.37 0.43
N ILE A 61 23.98 11.66 -0.62
CA ILE A 61 23.11 11.25 -1.70
C ILE A 61 22.37 9.99 -1.23
N THR A 62 21.04 10.08 -1.13
CA THR A 62 20.19 8.96 -0.76
C THR A 62 19.65 8.25 -1.99
N GLN A 63 19.33 6.97 -1.86
CA GLN A 63 18.64 6.24 -2.90
C GLN A 63 17.31 6.92 -3.26
N GLN A 64 16.99 6.91 -4.55
CA GLN A 64 15.70 7.41 -5.04
C GLN A 64 14.56 6.59 -4.43
N ILE A 65 13.64 7.26 -3.76
CA ILE A 65 12.41 6.64 -3.29
C ILE A 65 11.41 6.67 -4.42
N PHE A 66 10.99 5.49 -4.86
CA PHE A 66 9.95 5.33 -5.85
C PHE A 66 8.58 5.28 -5.17
N ASN A 67 7.56 5.80 -5.86
CA ASN A 67 6.16 5.66 -5.46
C ASN A 67 5.70 4.23 -5.66
N HIS A 68 6.02 3.37 -4.70
CA HIS A 68 5.57 1.99 -4.70
C HIS A 68 4.56 1.79 -3.60
N ILE A 69 3.55 0.97 -3.92
CA ILE A 69 2.77 0.29 -2.89
C ILE A 69 3.67 -0.82 -2.34
N LYS A 70 3.87 -0.86 -1.02
CA LYS A 70 4.89 -1.70 -0.38
C LYS A 70 4.33 -2.90 0.38
N TYR A 71 3.10 -2.78 0.84
CA TYR A 71 2.40 -3.83 1.55
C TYR A 71 0.97 -3.90 1.04
N LEU A 72 0.43 -5.11 1.09
CA LEU A 72 -0.93 -5.43 0.67
C LEU A 72 -1.43 -6.57 1.55
N LYS A 73 -2.60 -6.40 2.15
CA LYS A 73 -3.25 -7.39 3.00
C LYS A 73 -4.76 -7.23 2.87
N LEU A 74 -5.50 -8.33 2.83
CA LEU A 74 -6.95 -8.33 3.03
C LEU A 74 -7.28 -8.31 4.51
N SER A 75 -8.31 -7.57 4.90
CA SER A 75 -8.88 -7.68 6.25
C SER A 75 -9.36 -9.11 6.49
N LYS A 76 -9.46 -9.52 7.76
CA LYS A 76 -9.93 -10.86 8.15
C LYS A 76 -11.30 -11.21 7.58
N ASP A 77 -12.16 -10.23 7.39
CA ASP A 77 -13.49 -10.38 6.78
C ASP A 77 -13.52 -10.22 5.26
N GLU A 78 -12.37 -9.93 4.64
CA GLU A 78 -12.17 -9.71 3.20
C GLU A 78 -13.06 -8.63 2.58
N LYS A 79 -13.54 -7.68 3.40
CA LYS A 79 -14.28 -6.51 2.91
C LYS A 79 -13.38 -5.32 2.61
N HIS A 80 -12.16 -5.33 3.15
CA HIS A 80 -11.21 -4.25 3.01
C HIS A 80 -9.85 -4.75 2.53
N ILE A 81 -9.15 -3.87 1.82
CA ILE A 81 -7.73 -4.01 1.51
C ILE A 81 -6.97 -2.97 2.32
N ILE A 82 -5.98 -3.42 3.05
CA ILE A 82 -5.01 -2.60 3.75
C ILE A 82 -3.72 -2.62 2.93
N ALA A 83 -3.25 -1.44 2.55
CA ALA A 83 -2.00 -1.28 1.83
C ALA A 83 -1.16 -0.15 2.43
N SER A 84 0.08 -0.02 1.99
CA SER A 84 0.89 1.16 2.30
C SER A 84 1.54 1.74 1.05
N THR A 85 1.78 3.04 1.08
CA THR A 85 2.50 3.73 0.01
C THR A 85 3.66 4.54 0.56
N ASP A 86 4.78 4.50 -0.15
CA ASP A 86 5.95 5.30 0.15
C ASP A 86 5.75 6.77 -0.22
N SER A 87 4.78 7.12 -1.06
CA SER A 87 4.66 8.45 -1.67
C SER A 87 4.54 9.58 -0.63
N ASP A 88 3.66 9.39 0.34
CA ASP A 88 3.43 10.30 1.46
C ASP A 88 3.43 9.56 2.81
N LYS A 89 4.00 8.34 2.84
CA LYS A 89 4.12 7.50 4.04
C LYS A 89 2.75 7.17 4.63
N SER A 90 1.81 6.76 3.79
CA SER A 90 0.45 6.51 4.21
C SER A 90 0.11 5.04 4.29
N ILE A 91 -0.82 4.74 5.20
CA ILE A 91 -1.66 3.55 5.18
C ILE A 91 -2.85 3.86 4.27
N LEU A 92 -3.18 2.94 3.39
CA LEU A 92 -4.31 3.01 2.48
C LEU A 92 -5.31 1.93 2.89
N ILE A 93 -6.58 2.30 3.00
CA ILE A 93 -7.68 1.37 3.23
C ILE A 93 -8.67 1.51 2.09
N PHE A 94 -8.92 0.40 1.41
CA PHE A 94 -9.93 0.30 0.37
C PHE A 94 -11.08 -0.56 0.85
N ARG A 95 -12.32 -0.16 0.56
CA ARG A 95 -13.48 -1.04 0.58
C ARG A 95 -13.54 -1.80 -0.75
N ILE A 96 -13.89 -3.08 -0.67
CA ILE A 96 -14.10 -3.93 -1.85
C ILE A 96 -15.60 -3.97 -2.17
N ASN A 97 -15.97 -3.57 -3.38
CA ASN A 97 -17.34 -3.61 -3.86
C ASN A 97 -17.41 -4.27 -5.25
N TYR A 98 -17.68 -5.57 -5.29
CA TYR A 98 -17.75 -6.35 -6.54
C TYR A 98 -18.94 -6.00 -7.44
N GLU A 99 -19.90 -5.20 -6.97
CA GLU A 99 -21.04 -4.73 -7.79
C GLU A 99 -20.67 -3.51 -8.65
N SER A 100 -19.57 -2.83 -8.31
CA SER A 100 -19.06 -1.67 -9.04
C SER A 100 -18.20 -2.10 -10.23
N THR A 101 -18.19 -1.29 -11.29
CA THR A 101 -17.28 -1.46 -12.45
C THR A 101 -15.81 -1.44 -12.02
N ASN A 102 -15.47 -0.67 -10.99
CA ASN A 102 -14.19 -0.73 -10.31
C ASN A 102 -14.44 -1.18 -8.87
N CYS A 103 -13.99 -2.39 -8.55
CA CYS A 103 -14.24 -2.96 -7.22
C CYS A 103 -13.45 -2.31 -6.08
N LEU A 104 -12.49 -1.43 -6.38
CA LEU A 104 -11.68 -0.73 -5.39
C LEU A 104 -12.23 0.65 -5.08
N GLU A 105 -12.55 0.89 -3.82
CA GLU A 105 -12.95 2.20 -3.31
C GLU A 105 -12.02 2.64 -2.18
N LEU A 106 -11.19 3.65 -2.40
CA LEU A 106 -10.32 4.20 -1.35
C LEU A 106 -11.16 4.93 -0.31
N ILE A 107 -11.30 4.36 0.89
CA ILE A 107 -12.07 4.97 1.98
C ILE A 107 -11.18 5.76 2.95
N LYS A 108 -9.89 5.39 3.06
CA LYS A 108 -8.95 6.08 3.96
C LYS A 108 -7.54 6.11 3.40
N ARG A 109 -6.91 7.27 3.54
CA ARG A 109 -5.48 7.48 3.37
C ARG A 109 -4.96 8.18 4.61
N GLN A 110 -4.16 7.48 5.40
CA GLN A 110 -3.67 7.96 6.68
C GLN A 110 -2.15 8.13 6.64
N PRO A 111 -1.64 9.36 6.48
CA PRO A 111 -0.22 9.64 6.61
C PRO A 111 0.28 9.33 8.01
N ILE A 112 1.48 8.78 8.11
CA ILE A 112 2.21 8.55 9.37
C ILE A 112 3.61 9.21 9.33
N PRO A 113 4.25 9.50 10.49
CA PRO A 113 5.47 10.31 10.53
C PRO A 113 6.64 9.74 9.70
N LYS A 114 6.81 8.41 9.73
CA LYS A 114 7.84 7.66 8.99
C LYS A 114 7.21 6.61 8.10
N ARG A 115 7.95 6.14 7.09
CA ARG A 115 7.43 5.18 6.11
C ARG A 115 6.97 3.90 6.81
N PRO A 116 5.73 3.42 6.54
CA PRO A 116 5.30 2.10 6.96
C PRO A 116 6.28 1.03 6.46
N TYR A 117 6.68 0.11 7.33
CA TYR A 117 7.60 -0.98 7.02
C TYR A 117 7.01 -2.36 7.33
N SER A 118 5.92 -2.45 8.07
CA SER A 118 5.14 -3.67 8.24
C SER A 118 3.72 -3.29 8.61
N LEU A 119 2.75 -4.12 8.24
CA LEU A 119 1.36 -3.95 8.63
C LEU A 119 0.72 -5.29 8.95
N ASP A 120 -0.17 -5.29 9.93
CA ASP A 120 -1.03 -6.40 10.25
C ASP A 120 -2.36 -5.89 10.84
N GLU A 121 -3.29 -6.80 11.09
CA GLU A 121 -4.58 -6.52 11.70
C GLU A 121 -4.69 -7.22 13.06
N ASP A 122 -5.06 -6.49 14.11
CA ASP A 122 -5.28 -7.05 15.44
C ASP A 122 -6.60 -7.83 15.52
N ASN A 123 -6.95 -8.33 16.72
CA ASN A 123 -8.17 -9.13 16.91
C ASN A 123 -9.47 -8.33 16.85
N GLU A 124 -9.40 -7.00 17.00
CA GLU A 124 -10.54 -6.10 16.95
C GLU A 124 -10.75 -5.52 15.54
N GLY A 125 -9.83 -5.79 14.62
CA GLY A 125 -9.84 -5.28 13.25
C GLY A 125 -9.00 -4.01 13.08
N ASN A 126 -8.29 -3.54 14.11
CA ASN A 126 -7.46 -2.35 13.95
C ASN A 126 -6.20 -2.68 13.14
N VAL A 127 -5.75 -1.73 12.33
CA VAL A 127 -4.52 -1.86 11.56
C VAL A 127 -3.34 -1.48 12.44
N VAL A 128 -2.43 -2.42 12.67
CA VAL A 128 -1.18 -2.19 13.40
C VAL A 128 -0.05 -2.01 12.39
N VAL A 129 0.72 -0.93 12.53
CA VAL A 129 1.79 -0.58 11.59
C VAL A 129 3.10 -0.32 12.30
N GLY A 130 4.12 -1.08 11.93
CA GLY A 130 5.50 -0.78 12.30
C GLY A 130 6.16 0.09 11.25
N ASP A 131 6.83 1.16 11.65
CA ASP A 131 7.52 2.07 10.74
C ASP A 131 9.02 1.74 10.56
N LYS A 132 9.69 2.43 9.63
CA LYS A 132 11.11 2.25 9.33
C LYS A 132 12.06 2.52 10.52
N PHE A 133 11.61 3.24 11.54
CA PHE A 133 12.41 3.63 12.71
C PHE A 133 12.11 2.76 13.94
N GLY A 134 11.15 1.84 13.85
CA GLY A 134 10.80 0.91 14.91
C GLY A 134 9.64 1.39 15.79
N ASP A 135 9.00 2.51 15.45
CA ASP A 135 7.78 2.94 16.13
C ASP A 135 6.58 2.12 15.62
N VAL A 136 5.60 1.89 16.51
CA VAL A 136 4.38 1.14 16.20
C VAL A 136 3.16 2.04 16.41
N TYR A 137 2.27 2.06 15.43
CA TYR A 137 1.04 2.85 15.41
C TYR A 137 -0.18 1.94 15.24
N VAL A 138 -1.32 2.41 15.72
CA VAL A 138 -2.63 1.80 15.44
C VAL A 138 -3.44 2.78 14.59
N ALA A 139 -4.00 2.28 13.50
CA ALA A 139 -4.93 2.99 12.63
C ALA A 139 -6.27 2.25 12.57
N PHE A 140 -7.35 3.01 12.56
CA PHE A 140 -8.71 2.49 12.54
C PHE A 140 -9.29 2.53 11.12
N TYR A 141 -10.33 1.75 10.85
CA TYR A 141 -11.15 1.90 9.64
C TYR A 141 -11.80 3.28 9.54
#